data_AF-A0A067NKN6-F1
#
_entry.id   AF-A0A067NKN6-F1
#
_cell.length_a   1.000
_cell.length_b   1.000
_cell.length_c   1.000
_cell.angle_alpha   90.00
_cell.angle_beta   90.00
_cell.angle_gamma   90.00
#
_symmetry.space_group_name_H-M   'P 1'
#
loop_
_entity.id
_entity.type
_entity.pdbx_description
1 polymer ?
#
loop_
_entity_poly.entity_id
_entity_poly.type
_entity_poly.pdbx_seq_one_letter_code
_entity_poly.pdbx_strand_id
1 'polypeptide(L)'
;LAHIPGPPSSSFIYGNLTQLLLPHTYGTFEFSWQTTFGGLYRIKGPFASDRLVISDPVALKAVMSDTQTWRRSDQQQYSVDMLIGKKAVFYIEGEEHKRVRNVMNAAFAPVVIRGLPPVFKGIAEKV
;
A
#
# COMPACT_ATOMS: atom_id res chain seq x y z
N LEU A 1 17.67 -11.45 1.58
CA LEU A 1 16.45 -11.73 0.79
C LEU A 1 16.66 -12.75 -0.33
N ALA A 2 17.88 -12.96 -0.84
CA ALA A 2 18.14 -13.87 -1.96
C ALA A 2 17.69 -15.34 -1.78
N HIS A 3 17.61 -15.83 -0.54
CA HIS A 3 17.12 -17.18 -0.23
C HIS A 3 15.58 -17.33 -0.26
N ILE A 4 14.85 -16.20 -0.31
CA ILE A 4 13.38 -16.21 -0.35
C ILE A 4 12.95 -16.42 -1.80
N PRO A 5 12.08 -17.41 -2.07
CA PRO A 5 11.60 -17.70 -3.42
C PRO A 5 10.75 -16.55 -3.97
N GLY A 6 10.64 -16.48 -5.29
CA GLY A 6 9.96 -15.37 -5.95
C GLY A 6 9.88 -15.56 -7.45
N PRO A 7 8.96 -14.85 -8.14
CA PRO A 7 8.88 -14.91 -9.57
C PRO A 7 10.18 -14.40 -10.23
N PRO A 8 10.48 -14.87 -11.45
CA PRO A 8 11.56 -14.27 -12.25
C PRO A 8 11.23 -12.80 -12.54
N SER A 9 12.27 -11.97 -12.61
CA SER A 9 12.12 -10.55 -12.95
C SER A 9 11.68 -10.42 -14.40
N SER A 10 10.59 -9.69 -14.68
CA SER A 10 10.16 -9.45 -16.07
C SER A 10 11.05 -8.43 -16.77
N SER A 11 11.69 -7.52 -16.02
CA SER A 11 12.62 -6.52 -16.56
C SER A 11 13.70 -6.14 -15.55
N PHE A 12 14.83 -5.58 -16.01
CA PHE A 12 15.84 -5.02 -15.12
C PHE A 12 15.43 -3.65 -14.54
N ILE A 13 14.82 -2.80 -15.38
CA ILE A 13 14.47 -1.42 -15.03
C ILE A 13 13.29 -1.36 -14.06
N TYR A 14 12.23 -2.15 -14.28
CA TYR A 14 11.01 -2.11 -13.47
C TYR A 14 10.85 -3.33 -12.54
N GLY A 15 11.71 -4.34 -12.66
CA GLY A 15 11.54 -5.58 -11.93
C GLY A 15 10.22 -6.26 -12.32
N ASN A 16 9.42 -6.63 -11.33
CA ASN A 16 8.06 -7.14 -11.44
C ASN A 16 6.99 -6.05 -11.26
N LEU A 17 7.35 -4.77 -11.10
CA LEU A 17 6.36 -3.72 -10.77
C LEU A 17 5.33 -3.49 -11.87
N THR A 18 5.67 -3.68 -13.14
CA THR A 18 4.71 -3.52 -14.25
C THR A 18 3.57 -4.55 -14.16
N GLN A 19 3.88 -5.77 -13.71
CA GLN A 19 2.89 -6.83 -13.50
C GLN A 19 1.94 -6.51 -12.34
N LEU A 20 2.41 -5.73 -11.35
CA LEU A 20 1.61 -5.35 -10.17
C LEU A 20 0.84 -4.04 -10.37
N LEU A 21 1.46 -3.05 -11.00
CA LEU A 21 0.91 -1.70 -11.12
C LEU A 21 0.09 -1.49 -12.40
N LEU A 22 0.38 -2.25 -13.46
CA LEU A 22 -0.27 -2.13 -14.75
C LEU A 22 -0.77 -3.50 -15.30
N PRO A 23 -1.41 -4.35 -14.49
CA PRO A 23 -2.00 -5.57 -15.01
C PRO A 23 -3.26 -5.28 -15.84
N HIS A 24 -3.57 -6.14 -16.80
CA HIS A 24 -4.89 -6.15 -17.43
C HIS A 24 -6.00 -6.48 -16.42
N THR A 25 -5.70 -7.29 -15.41
CA THR A 25 -6.62 -7.65 -14.34
C THR A 25 -5.85 -7.74 -13.02
N TYR A 26 -6.22 -6.91 -12.05
CA TYR A 26 -5.60 -6.89 -10.73
C TYR A 26 -5.79 -8.22 -10.01
N GLY A 27 -4.75 -8.70 -9.32
CA GLY A 27 -4.74 -9.97 -8.60
C GLY A 27 -4.24 -11.16 -9.41
N THR A 28 -4.19 -11.09 -10.75
CA THR A 28 -3.76 -12.23 -11.59
C THR A 28 -2.35 -12.71 -11.24
N PHE A 29 -1.40 -11.79 -11.07
CA PHE A 29 -0.02 -12.14 -10.75
C PHE A 29 0.15 -12.44 -9.26
N GLU A 30 -0.46 -11.63 -8.40
CA GLU A 30 -0.39 -11.74 -6.94
C GLU A 30 -0.91 -13.09 -6.46
N PHE A 31 -2.09 -13.52 -6.93
CA PHE A 31 -2.67 -14.80 -6.55
C PHE A 31 -1.89 -15.98 -7.13
N SER A 32 -1.38 -15.87 -8.36
CA SER A 32 -0.53 -16.90 -8.97
C SER A 32 0.77 -17.09 -8.18
N TRP A 33 1.46 -16.01 -7.83
CA TRP A 33 2.67 -16.04 -7.04
C TRP A 33 2.42 -16.50 -5.61
N GLN A 34 1.33 -16.07 -4.99
CA GLN A 34 0.96 -16.54 -3.66
C GLN A 34 0.63 -18.04 -3.64
N THR A 35 -0.04 -18.55 -4.69
CA THR A 35 -0.29 -20.00 -4.82
C THR A 35 1.01 -20.79 -4.99
N THR A 36 2.00 -20.22 -5.69
CA THR A 36 3.27 -20.89 -6.00
C THR A 36 4.28 -20.82 -4.87
N PHE A 37 4.41 -19.66 -4.22
CA PHE A 37 5.46 -19.36 -3.24
C PHE A 37 4.94 -19.24 -1.81
N GLY A 38 3.62 -19.26 -1.61
CA GLY A 38 2.98 -19.12 -0.29
C GLY A 38 2.82 -17.66 0.15
N GLY A 39 2.64 -17.48 1.47
CA GLY A 39 2.34 -16.19 2.10
C GLY A 39 3.54 -15.25 2.29
N LEU A 40 4.74 -15.63 1.84
CA LEU A 40 5.94 -14.80 1.87
C LEU A 40 6.79 -15.08 0.64
N TYR A 41 6.94 -14.08 -0.22
CA TYR A 41 7.79 -14.20 -1.41
C TYR A 41 8.48 -12.90 -1.75
N ARG A 42 9.57 -13.01 -2.50
CA ARG A 42 10.37 -11.87 -2.96
C ARG A 42 9.98 -11.48 -4.37
N ILE A 43 9.83 -10.19 -4.62
CA ILE A 43 9.71 -9.65 -5.98
C ILE A 43 10.90 -8.72 -6.27
N LYS A 44 11.17 -8.50 -7.55
CA LYS A 44 12.11 -7.47 -7.99
C LYS A 44 11.41 -6.14 -8.17
N GLY A 45 11.98 -5.09 -7.61
CA GLY A 45 11.65 -3.69 -7.88
C GLY A 45 12.57 -3.08 -8.92
N PRO A 46 12.59 -1.74 -9.04
CA PRO A 46 13.44 -1.05 -9.99
C PRO A 46 14.91 -1.33 -9.73
N PHE A 47 15.70 -1.39 -10.80
CA PHE A 47 17.15 -1.62 -10.76
C PHE A 47 17.53 -2.88 -9.96
N ALA A 48 16.76 -3.96 -10.14
CA ALA A 48 16.92 -5.24 -9.46
C ALA A 48 16.85 -5.21 -7.92
N SER A 49 16.31 -4.12 -7.32
CA SER A 49 16.04 -4.04 -5.88
C SER A 49 15.14 -5.18 -5.43
N ASP A 50 15.36 -5.69 -4.21
CA ASP A 50 14.52 -6.73 -3.64
C ASP A 50 13.37 -6.12 -2.83
N ARG A 51 12.17 -6.64 -3.00
CA ARG A 51 11.00 -6.32 -2.14
C ARG A 51 10.36 -7.60 -1.65
N LEU A 52 9.75 -7.54 -0.48
CA LEU A 52 8.98 -8.64 0.08
C LEU A 52 7.49 -8.38 -0.06
N VAL A 53 6.77 -9.42 -0.45
CA VAL A 53 5.33 -9.50 -0.34
C VAL A 53 5.01 -10.42 0.81
N ILE A 54 4.21 -9.91 1.75
CA ILE A 54 3.80 -10.60 2.97
C ILE A 54 2.28 -10.69 2.96
N SER A 55 1.75 -11.89 3.09
CA SER A 55 0.31 -12.15 3.18
C SER A 55 -0.09 -12.82 4.51
N ASP A 56 0.88 -13.17 5.35
CA ASP A 56 0.62 -13.71 6.69
C ASP A 56 0.08 -12.61 7.63
N PRO A 57 -1.10 -12.81 8.25
CA PRO A 57 -1.74 -11.78 9.07
C PRO A 57 -0.96 -11.46 10.36
N VAL A 58 -0.22 -12.41 10.92
CA VAL A 58 0.58 -12.20 12.13
C VAL A 58 1.79 -11.34 11.80
N ALA A 59 2.50 -11.66 10.72
CA ALA A 59 3.62 -10.88 10.21
C ALA A 59 3.19 -9.47 9.78
N LEU A 60 2.05 -9.34 9.08
CA LEU A 60 1.50 -8.04 8.70
C LEU A 60 1.18 -7.19 9.93
N LYS A 61 0.54 -7.77 10.95
CA LYS A 61 0.27 -7.05 12.20
C LYS A 61 1.56 -6.56 12.86
N ALA A 62 2.59 -7.41 12.93
CA ALA A 62 3.88 -7.03 13.49
C ALA A 62 4.53 -5.87 12.72
N VAL A 63 4.57 -5.96 11.38
CA VAL A 63 5.14 -4.93 10.52
C VAL A 63 4.37 -3.61 10.61
N MET A 64 3.03 -3.66 10.57
CA MET A 64 2.18 -2.46 10.58
C MET A 64 2.09 -1.78 11.95
N SER A 65 2.36 -2.50 13.04
CA SER A 65 2.28 -1.95 14.40
C SER A 65 3.57 -1.22 14.82
N ASP A 66 4.72 -1.64 14.30
CA ASP A 66 6.01 -1.01 14.61
C ASP A 66 6.46 -0.07 13.48
N THR A 67 5.93 1.15 13.50
CA THR A 67 6.25 2.18 12.51
C THR A 67 7.63 2.81 12.70
N GLN A 68 8.34 2.49 13.79
CA GLN A 68 9.70 3.01 14.02
C GLN A 68 10.72 2.13 13.31
N THR A 69 10.55 0.81 13.40
CA THR A 69 11.39 -0.15 12.68
C THR A 69 10.99 -0.24 11.20
N TRP A 70 9.69 -0.35 10.92
CA TRP A 70 9.16 -0.52 9.57
C TRP A 70 8.63 0.80 9.02
N ARG A 71 9.55 1.64 8.54
CA ARG A 71 9.21 2.91 7.92
C ARG A 71 8.75 2.73 6.47
N ARG A 72 7.96 3.69 5.97
CA ARG A 72 7.62 3.74 4.55
C ARG A 72 8.88 3.89 3.72
N SER A 73 8.92 3.28 2.54
CA SER A 73 10.11 3.36 1.67
C SER A 73 10.40 4.79 1.25
N ASP A 74 11.68 5.15 1.15
CA ASP A 74 12.11 6.49 0.70
C ASP A 74 11.54 6.84 -0.68
N GLN A 75 11.46 5.85 -1.58
CA GLN A 75 10.84 6.05 -2.89
C GLN A 75 9.37 6.46 -2.77
N GLN A 76 8.61 5.79 -1.91
CA GLN A 76 7.20 6.15 -1.68
C GLN A 76 7.09 7.55 -1.09
N GLN A 77 7.92 7.89 -0.11
CA GLN A 77 7.93 9.22 0.52
C GLN A 77 8.27 10.32 -0.49
N TYR A 78 9.26 10.08 -1.37
CA TYR A 78 9.61 11.00 -2.45
C TYR A 78 8.45 11.18 -3.45
N SER A 79 7.79 10.09 -3.85
CA SER A 79 6.63 10.16 -4.74
C SER A 79 5.47 10.96 -4.13
N VAL A 80 5.19 10.78 -2.83
CA VAL A 80 4.14 11.54 -2.14
C VAL A 80 4.50 13.02 -2.04
N ASP A 81 5.75 13.35 -1.73
CA ASP A 81 6.21 14.75 -1.66
C ASP A 81 6.08 15.44 -3.03
N MET A 82 6.51 14.77 -4.09
CA MET A 82 6.40 15.30 -5.45
C MET A 82 4.95 15.55 -5.91
N LEU A 83 4.00 14.70 -5.49
CA LEU A 83 2.61 14.77 -5.95
C LEU A 83 1.72 15.68 -5.08
N ILE A 84 1.94 15.68 -3.78
CA ILE A 84 1.03 16.30 -2.80
C ILE A 84 1.80 17.24 -1.84
N GLY A 85 3.07 16.94 -1.56
CA GLY A 85 3.94 17.71 -0.68
C GLY A 85 4.13 17.09 0.71
N LYS A 86 5.16 17.56 1.42
CA LYS A 86 5.56 17.08 2.77
C LYS A 86 4.49 17.15 3.86
N LYS A 87 3.40 17.89 3.66
CA LYS A 87 2.29 17.98 4.63
C LYS A 87 1.17 16.98 4.34
N ALA A 88 1.31 16.16 3.29
CA ALA A 88 0.33 15.13 2.96
C ALA A 88 0.18 14.12 4.12
N VAL A 89 -1.05 13.63 4.33
CA VAL A 89 -1.35 12.60 5.33
C VAL A 89 -0.52 11.33 5.11
N PHE A 90 -0.19 11.04 3.84
CA PHE A 90 0.64 9.89 3.46
C PHE A 90 2.15 10.11 3.65
N TYR A 91 2.59 11.36 3.90
CA TYR A 91 3.98 11.72 4.12
C TYR A 91 4.32 11.77 5.61
N ILE A 92 3.50 12.50 6.39
CA ILE A 92 3.75 12.76 7.81
C ILE A 92 3.79 11.47 8.64
N GLU A 93 4.63 11.48 9.68
CA GLU A 93 4.86 10.35 10.59
C GLU A 93 4.82 10.82 12.06
N GLY A 94 4.80 9.88 13.01
CA GLY A 94 4.91 10.18 14.44
C GLY A 94 3.80 11.08 14.99
N GLU A 95 4.19 12.07 15.79
CA GLU A 95 3.26 12.98 16.48
C GLU A 95 2.44 13.84 15.52
N GLU A 96 3.02 14.26 14.39
CA GLU A 96 2.30 15.04 13.39
C GLU A 96 1.18 14.20 12.76
N HIS A 97 1.49 12.94 12.42
CA HIS A 97 0.48 11.99 11.95
C HIS A 97 -0.59 11.71 13.00
N LYS A 98 -0.24 11.54 14.29
CA LYS A 98 -1.21 11.38 15.39
C LYS A 98 -2.16 12.58 15.47
N ARG A 99 -1.63 13.80 15.40
CA ARG A 99 -2.43 15.04 15.43
C ARG A 99 -3.43 15.09 14.27
N VAL A 100 -2.97 14.84 13.05
CA VAL A 100 -3.83 14.86 11.85
C VAL A 100 -4.88 13.76 11.93
N ARG A 101 -4.51 12.54 12.33
CA ARG A 101 -5.44 11.43 12.54
C ARG A 101 -6.55 11.79 13.52
N ASN A 102 -6.21 12.43 14.64
CA ASN A 102 -7.21 12.82 15.65
C ASN A 102 -8.24 13.81 15.11
N VAL A 103 -7.79 14.81 14.34
CA VAL A 103 -8.69 15.78 13.69
C VAL A 103 -9.56 15.10 12.63
N MET A 104 -8.96 14.25 11.78
CA MET A 104 -9.68 13.58 10.69
C MET A 104 -10.72 12.57 11.19
N ASN A 105 -10.44 11.83 12.27
CA ASN A 105 -11.34 10.79 12.77
C ASN A 105 -12.74 11.31 13.12
N ALA A 106 -12.89 12.58 13.48
CA ALA A 106 -14.20 13.18 13.74
C ALA A 106 -15.12 13.14 12.50
N ALA A 107 -14.57 13.40 11.31
CA ALA A 107 -15.31 13.33 10.05
C ALA A 107 -15.68 11.88 9.65
N PHE A 108 -14.94 10.90 10.16
CA PHE A 108 -15.19 9.48 9.95
C PHE A 108 -15.90 8.80 11.13
N ALA A 109 -16.54 9.58 12.01
CA ALA A 109 -17.33 9.02 13.10
C ALA A 109 -18.54 8.23 12.54
N PRO A 110 -18.94 7.10 13.18
CA PRO A 110 -20.04 6.28 12.67
C PRO A 110 -21.35 7.03 12.43
N VAL A 111 -21.65 8.06 13.25
CA VAL A 111 -22.83 8.92 13.09
C VAL A 111 -22.79 9.72 11.79
N VAL A 112 -21.62 10.26 11.43
CA VAL A 112 -21.42 11.03 10.19
C VAL A 112 -21.53 10.09 8.99
N ILE A 113 -20.83 8.94 9.04
CA ILE A 113 -20.81 7.96 7.95
C ILE A 113 -22.23 7.44 7.66
N ARG A 114 -23.06 7.18 8.67
CA ARG A 114 -24.45 6.71 8.48
C ARG A 114 -25.35 7.72 7.76
N GLY A 115 -25.00 9.01 7.77
CA GLY A 115 -25.73 10.05 7.05
C GLY A 115 -25.36 10.21 5.58
N LEU A 116 -24.24 9.63 5.13
CA LEU A 116 -23.73 9.78 3.76
C LEU A 116 -24.47 8.97 2.67
N PRO A 117 -24.96 7.73 2.91
CA PRO A 117 -25.62 6.93 1.87
C PRO A 117 -26.74 7.65 1.09
N PRO A 118 -27.69 8.37 1.71
CA PRO A 118 -28.73 9.09 0.94
C PRO A 118 -28.14 10.21 0.06
N VAL A 119 -27.07 10.87 0.50
CA VAL A 119 -26.37 11.90 -0.29
C VAL A 119 -25.74 11.26 -1.53
N PHE A 120 -25.03 10.14 -1.35
CA PHE A 120 -24.41 9.43 -2.47
C PHE A 120 -25.45 8.91 -3.46
N LYS A 121 -26.55 8.35 -2.97
CA LYS A 121 -27.68 7.91 -3.81
C LYS A 121 -28.24 9.07 -4.63
N GLY A 122 -28.52 10.20 -3.99
CA GLY A 122 -29.04 11.38 -4.68
C GLY A 122 -28.08 12.02 -5.69
N ILE A 123 -26.78 11.75 -5.61
CA ILE A 123 -25.80 12.15 -6.64
C ILE A 123 -25.76 11.11 -7.77
N ALA A 124 -25.74 9.82 -7.43
CA ALA A 124 -25.69 8.73 -8.40
C ALA A 124 -26.91 8.73 -9.33
N GLU A 125 -28.10 9.06 -8.82
CA GLU A 125 -29.34 9.14 -9.61
C GLU A 125 -29.42 10.37 -10.52
N LYS A 126 -28.49 11.34 -10.39
CA LYS A 126 -28.41 12.53 -11.26
C LYS A 126 -27.54 12.32 -12.50
N VAL A 127 -26.77 11.23 -12.53
CA VAL A 127 -25.86 10.85 -13.63
C VAL A 127 -26.58 9.82 -14.50
#